data_AF-A0A951I4D0-F1
#
_entry.id   AF-A0A951I4D0-F1
#
_cell.length_a   1.000
_cell.length_b   1.000
_cell.length_c   1.000
_cell.angle_alpha   90.00
_cell.angle_beta   90.00
_cell.angle_gamma   90.00
#
_symmetry.space_group_name_H-M   'P 1'
#
loop_
_entity.id
_entity.type
_entity.pdbx_description
1 polymer ?
#
loop_
_entity_poly.entity_id
_entity_poly.type
_entity_poly.pdbx_seq_one_letter_code
_entity_poly.pdbx_strand_id
1 'polypeptide(L)'
;MLRRQQTKPGGNAPQVSEKRTPPTDPAREAPPRTRVLTPALPNNAVRTLSSEKFRARFSARVERREVESVLRTLEAARADVQHRTAAAALHQSEQSPLDIVIHDTTGDFVAATGQPWWAAAVTHDNQIELQPLEILRSRGVLNQTLRHEYAHTIIDQLSHGRAPRWLAEGLAAHIAGEGALLAQEKVTEELTVEELERRLSHPASPEEMHKLYAAAYKEVQQLIRTEGEASVWRRLVQE
;
A
#
# COMPACT_ATOMS: atom_id res chain seq x y z
N MET A 1 6.86 29.66 -71.69
CA MET A 1 6.69 30.88 -72.52
C MET A 1 5.79 31.85 -71.77
N LEU A 2 6.24 33.10 -71.69
CA LEU A 2 5.61 34.22 -71.01
C LEU A 2 4.51 34.86 -71.89
N ARG A 3 3.67 35.70 -71.26
CA ARG A 3 2.76 36.73 -71.83
C ARG A 3 1.42 36.24 -72.38
N ARG A 4 0.32 36.98 -72.35
CA ARG A 4 -0.23 38.17 -71.63
C ARG A 4 -1.57 38.46 -72.37
N GLN A 5 -2.42 39.31 -71.80
CA GLN A 5 -3.46 40.14 -72.45
C GLN A 5 -4.87 39.52 -72.60
N GLN A 6 -5.91 40.11 -71.97
CA GLN A 6 -6.68 41.33 -72.35
C GLN A 6 -7.54 41.06 -73.60
N THR A 7 -8.82 41.41 -73.78
CA THR A 7 -9.77 42.37 -73.18
C THR A 7 -11.14 42.21 -73.89
N LYS A 8 -12.27 42.35 -73.15
CA LYS A 8 -13.57 43.05 -73.43
C LYS A 8 -14.29 42.92 -74.83
N PRO A 9 -15.53 43.46 -75.01
CA PRO A 9 -16.73 43.57 -74.15
C PRO A 9 -18.04 43.14 -74.86
N GLY A 10 -19.14 43.03 -74.14
CA GLY A 10 -20.49 42.96 -74.73
C GLY A 10 -21.53 43.34 -73.69
N GLY A 11 -22.04 44.56 -73.77
CA GLY A 11 -23.10 45.06 -72.91
C GLY A 11 -24.48 44.70 -73.44
N ASN A 12 -25.44 44.53 -72.53
CA ASN A 12 -26.70 45.28 -72.54
C ASN A 12 -27.42 45.10 -71.19
N ALA A 13 -27.78 46.22 -70.56
CA ALA A 13 -28.79 46.31 -69.51
C ALA A 13 -30.18 46.46 -70.18
N PRO A 14 -31.34 46.57 -69.48
CA PRO A 14 -31.57 46.53 -68.02
C PRO A 14 -32.74 45.61 -67.62
N GLN A 15 -32.89 45.32 -66.32
CA GLN A 15 -34.17 45.57 -65.63
C GLN A 15 -34.05 45.44 -64.11
N VAL A 16 -34.66 46.43 -63.47
CA VAL A 16 -34.72 46.75 -62.06
C VAL A 16 -35.53 45.68 -61.31
N SER A 17 -35.01 45.21 -60.19
CA SER A 17 -35.82 44.64 -59.12
C SER A 17 -35.13 44.91 -57.79
N GLU A 18 -35.53 46.03 -57.17
CA GLU A 18 -35.28 46.30 -55.77
C GLU A 18 -35.99 45.23 -54.92
N LYS A 19 -35.22 44.37 -54.26
CA LYS A 19 -35.67 43.71 -53.04
C LYS A 19 -34.61 43.91 -51.96
N ARG A 20 -35.00 44.71 -50.98
CA ARG A 20 -34.26 45.04 -49.76
C ARG A 20 -33.76 43.78 -49.06
N THR A 21 -32.45 43.70 -48.85
CA THR A 21 -31.80 42.79 -47.92
C THR A 21 -32.07 43.23 -46.47
N PRO A 22 -32.47 42.32 -45.56
CA PRO A 22 -32.46 42.59 -44.13
C PRO A 22 -31.02 42.59 -43.59
N PRO A 23 -30.75 43.26 -42.45
CA PRO A 23 -29.40 43.39 -41.91
C PRO A 23 -28.85 42.06 -41.39
N THR A 24 -27.54 41.88 -41.61
CA THR A 24 -26.69 40.82 -41.07
C THR A 24 -26.69 40.89 -39.54
N ASP A 25 -27.20 39.85 -38.89
CA ASP A 25 -27.15 39.67 -37.44
C ASP A 25 -25.72 39.21 -37.05
N PRO A 26 -24.97 39.95 -36.21
CA PRO A 26 -23.64 39.54 -35.80
C PRO A 26 -23.73 38.49 -34.67
N ALA A 27 -22.91 37.45 -34.79
CA ALA A 27 -22.51 36.56 -33.70
C ALA A 27 -23.65 35.78 -32.99
N ARG A 28 -23.99 34.61 -33.55
CA ARG A 28 -24.48 33.50 -32.73
C ARG A 28 -23.28 32.84 -32.05
N GLU A 29 -22.77 33.49 -31.01
CA GLU A 29 -21.83 32.86 -30.07
C GLU A 29 -22.53 31.64 -29.46
N ALA A 30 -21.96 30.45 -29.66
CA ALA A 30 -22.39 29.28 -28.93
C ALA A 30 -22.25 29.55 -27.42
N PRO A 31 -23.22 29.15 -26.58
CA PRO A 31 -23.11 29.38 -25.15
C PRO A 31 -21.80 28.74 -24.64
N PRO A 32 -21.06 29.42 -23.74
CA PRO A 32 -19.85 28.84 -23.19
C PRO A 32 -20.22 27.50 -22.56
N ARG A 33 -19.56 26.42 -22.99
CA ARG A 33 -19.67 25.13 -22.32
C ARG A 33 -19.22 25.37 -20.89
N THR A 34 -20.17 25.46 -19.96
CA THR A 34 -19.90 25.49 -18.54
C THR A 34 -19.14 24.20 -18.26
N ARG A 35 -17.82 24.32 -18.06
CA ARG A 35 -17.02 23.24 -17.49
C ARG A 35 -17.62 23.03 -16.12
N VAL A 36 -18.43 21.98 -15.97
CA VAL A 36 -18.88 21.51 -14.66
C VAL A 36 -17.60 21.14 -13.94
N LEU A 37 -17.12 22.06 -13.09
CA LEU A 37 -16.11 21.75 -12.09
C LEU A 37 -16.79 20.77 -11.16
N THR A 38 -16.53 19.48 -11.38
CA THR A 38 -16.85 18.45 -10.40
C THR A 38 -16.29 18.95 -9.07
N PRO A 39 -17.09 19.10 -8.01
CA PRO A 39 -16.58 19.58 -6.74
C PRO A 39 -15.44 18.65 -6.34
N ALA A 40 -14.27 19.22 -6.04
CA ALA A 40 -13.20 18.45 -5.42
C ALA A 40 -13.79 17.86 -4.14
N LEU A 41 -13.75 16.52 -4.01
CA LEU A 41 -14.14 15.86 -2.77
C LEU A 41 -13.36 16.51 -1.61
N PRO A 42 -13.98 16.72 -0.44
CA PRO A 42 -13.27 17.31 0.68
C PRO A 42 -12.04 16.45 1.00
N ASN A 43 -10.95 17.06 1.46
CA ASN A 43 -9.66 16.38 1.62
C ASN A 43 -9.72 15.17 2.56
N ASN A 44 -10.76 15.05 3.39
CA ASN A 44 -11.04 13.93 4.29
C ASN A 44 -11.98 12.86 3.69
N ALA A 45 -12.36 12.97 2.41
CA ALA A 45 -13.18 11.97 1.75
C ALA A 45 -12.41 10.65 1.67
N VAL A 46 -13.00 9.60 2.25
CA VAL A 46 -12.47 8.25 2.18
C VAL A 46 -12.62 7.72 0.76
N ARG A 47 -11.53 7.19 0.22
CA ARG A 47 -11.42 6.54 -1.07
C ARG A 47 -11.09 5.07 -0.85
N THR A 48 -11.44 4.26 -1.85
CA THR A 48 -11.11 2.83 -1.87
C THR A 48 -10.43 2.46 -3.17
N LEU A 49 -9.44 1.58 -3.07
CA LEU A 49 -8.77 0.96 -4.22
C LEU A 49 -8.51 -0.51 -3.91
N SER A 50 -8.71 -1.39 -4.87
CA SER A 50 -8.50 -2.83 -4.68
C SER A 50 -7.52 -3.41 -5.70
N SER A 51 -6.85 -4.47 -5.28
CA SER A 51 -6.19 -5.45 -6.15
C SER A 51 -6.96 -6.78 -6.09
N GLU A 52 -6.32 -7.90 -6.43
CA GLU A 52 -6.95 -9.21 -6.41
C GLU A 52 -7.31 -9.65 -4.99
N LYS A 53 -6.36 -9.51 -4.05
CA LYS A 53 -6.50 -10.01 -2.67
C LYS A 53 -6.49 -8.92 -1.60
N PHE A 54 -6.41 -7.64 -1.99
CA PHE A 54 -6.34 -6.52 -1.06
C PHE A 54 -7.32 -5.40 -1.40
N ARG A 55 -7.82 -4.73 -0.36
CA ARG A 55 -8.66 -3.52 -0.47
C ARG A 55 -8.13 -2.42 0.43
N ALA A 56 -7.60 -1.35 -0.15
CA ALA A 56 -7.10 -0.19 0.57
C ALA A 56 -8.17 0.89 0.78
N ARG A 57 -8.26 1.41 1.99
CA ARG A 57 -9.03 2.60 2.40
C ARG A 57 -8.05 3.71 2.78
N PHE A 58 -8.22 4.89 2.19
CA PHE A 58 -7.30 6.03 2.33
C PHE A 58 -8.04 7.34 2.11
N SER A 59 -7.52 8.48 2.59
CA SER A 59 -8.13 9.79 2.33
C SER A 59 -7.81 10.32 0.93
N ALA A 60 -8.49 11.38 0.52
CA ALA A 60 -8.17 12.10 -0.71
C ALA A 60 -6.78 12.78 -0.72
N ARG A 61 -6.08 12.85 0.41
CA ARG A 61 -4.71 13.41 0.52
C ARG A 61 -3.63 12.44 0.05
N VAL A 62 -3.90 11.14 0.09
CA VAL A 62 -2.93 10.13 -0.34
C VAL A 62 -3.03 9.96 -1.85
N GLU A 63 -1.89 10.17 -2.52
CA GLU A 63 -1.79 10.03 -3.96
C GLU A 63 -2.12 8.60 -4.41
N ARG A 64 -3.04 8.45 -5.36
CA ARG A 64 -3.52 7.14 -5.83
C ARG A 64 -2.37 6.20 -6.23
N ARG A 65 -1.35 6.73 -6.91
CA ARG A 65 -0.16 5.95 -7.36
C ARG A 65 0.60 5.32 -6.20
N GLU A 66 0.58 5.94 -5.03
CA GLU A 66 1.24 5.43 -3.83
C GLU A 66 0.47 4.24 -3.29
N VAL A 67 -0.86 4.34 -3.23
CA VAL A 67 -1.74 3.23 -2.85
C VAL A 67 -1.62 2.07 -3.84
N GLU A 68 -1.54 2.34 -5.14
CA GLU A 68 -1.26 1.31 -6.14
C GLU A 68 0.09 0.62 -5.91
N SER A 69 1.10 1.36 -5.43
CA SER A 69 2.39 0.77 -5.06
C SER A 69 2.30 -0.11 -3.82
N VAL A 70 1.55 0.32 -2.80
CA VAL A 70 1.28 -0.48 -1.60
C VAL A 70 0.62 -1.81 -1.99
N LEU A 71 -0.44 -1.77 -2.80
CA LEU A 71 -1.15 -2.96 -3.25
C LEU A 71 -0.25 -3.89 -4.07
N ARG A 72 0.60 -3.35 -4.96
CA ARG A 72 1.58 -4.18 -5.70
C ARG A 72 2.59 -4.86 -4.77
N THR A 73 3.09 -4.16 -3.75
CA THR A 73 4.01 -4.74 -2.76
C THR A 73 3.34 -5.87 -1.98
N LEU A 74 2.08 -5.70 -1.59
CA LEU A 74 1.31 -6.72 -0.87
C LEU A 74 1.01 -7.95 -1.73
N GLU A 75 0.66 -7.78 -3.02
CA GLU A 75 0.50 -8.93 -3.93
C GLU A 75 1.81 -9.69 -4.15
N ALA A 76 2.95 -8.98 -4.21
CA ALA A 76 4.25 -9.62 -4.28
C ALA A 76 4.60 -10.37 -2.98
N ALA A 77 4.28 -9.78 -1.81
CA ALA A 77 4.44 -10.43 -0.51
C ALA A 77 3.60 -11.70 -0.41
N ARG A 78 2.34 -11.64 -0.87
CA ARG A 78 1.44 -12.78 -0.96
C ARG A 78 2.01 -13.91 -1.79
N ALA A 79 2.48 -13.61 -3.00
CA ALA A 79 3.08 -14.62 -3.87
C ALA A 79 4.32 -15.28 -3.24
N ASP A 80 5.17 -14.49 -2.58
CA ASP A 80 6.36 -15.00 -1.87
C ASP A 80 5.98 -15.92 -0.70
N VAL A 81 5.07 -15.49 0.18
CA VAL A 81 4.63 -16.30 1.32
C VAL A 81 3.87 -17.55 0.86
N GLN A 82 3.07 -17.45 -0.20
CA GLN A 82 2.39 -18.61 -0.79
C GLN A 82 3.40 -19.65 -1.29
N HIS A 83 4.50 -19.21 -1.93
CA HIS A 83 5.57 -20.11 -2.35
C HIS A 83 6.25 -20.81 -1.17
N ARG A 84 6.58 -20.05 -0.12
CA ARG A 84 7.25 -20.57 1.10
C ARG A 84 6.37 -21.55 1.88
N THR A 85 5.10 -21.22 2.08
CA THR A 85 4.14 -22.08 2.78
C THR A 85 3.81 -23.35 1.98
N ALA A 86 3.73 -23.26 0.65
CA ALA A 86 3.60 -24.44 -0.21
C ALA A 86 4.80 -25.40 -0.07
N ALA A 87 6.02 -24.87 0.05
CA ALA A 87 7.21 -25.69 0.33
C ALA A 87 7.16 -26.40 1.70
N ALA A 88 6.36 -25.87 2.64
CA ALA A 88 6.07 -26.50 3.93
C ALA A 88 4.84 -27.44 3.91
N ALA A 89 4.23 -27.66 2.75
CA ALA A 89 2.95 -28.37 2.58
C ALA A 89 1.81 -27.75 3.42
N LEU A 90 1.87 -26.44 3.66
CA LEU A 90 0.83 -25.69 4.34
C LEU A 90 0.01 -24.92 3.31
N HIS A 91 -1.30 -25.19 3.28
CA HIS A 91 -2.22 -24.54 2.39
C HIS A 91 -3.08 -23.54 3.15
N GLN A 92 -3.13 -22.31 2.64
CA GLN A 92 -3.96 -21.24 3.17
C GLN A 92 -5.39 -21.40 2.64
N SER A 93 -6.40 -21.07 3.44
CA SER A 93 -7.76 -20.98 2.94
C SER A 93 -7.92 -19.75 2.03
N GLU A 94 -8.75 -19.86 1.00
CA GLU A 94 -9.16 -18.72 0.18
C GLU A 94 -9.91 -17.71 1.08
N GLN A 95 -9.27 -16.57 1.37
CA GLN A 95 -9.84 -15.52 2.21
C GLN A 95 -10.49 -14.41 1.39
N SER A 96 -11.44 -13.72 2.02
CA SER A 96 -11.92 -12.41 1.59
C SER A 96 -10.74 -11.43 1.42
N PRO A 97 -10.85 -10.40 0.56
CA PRO A 97 -9.80 -9.42 0.42
C PRO A 97 -9.39 -8.83 1.77
N LEU A 98 -8.09 -8.80 2.05
CA LEU A 98 -7.52 -8.21 3.26
C LEU A 98 -7.69 -6.68 3.20
N ASP A 99 -8.19 -6.09 4.28
CA ASP A 99 -8.39 -4.64 4.36
C ASP A 99 -7.08 -3.93 4.73
N ILE A 100 -6.74 -2.89 3.99
CA ILE A 100 -5.58 -2.03 4.26
C ILE A 100 -6.09 -0.64 4.62
N VAL A 101 -5.78 -0.14 5.80
CA VAL A 101 -6.15 1.22 6.24
C VAL A 101 -4.93 2.09 6.26
N ILE A 102 -4.96 3.20 5.53
CA ILE A 102 -3.88 4.18 5.52
C ILE A 102 -4.37 5.41 6.29
N HIS A 103 -3.76 5.66 7.44
CA HIS A 103 -4.09 6.80 8.29
C HIS A 103 -3.42 8.08 7.79
N ASP A 104 -4.11 9.22 7.94
CA ASP A 104 -3.63 10.53 7.48
C ASP A 104 -2.55 11.10 8.39
N THR A 105 -2.64 10.83 9.70
CA THR A 105 -1.68 11.29 10.69
C THR A 105 -1.30 10.17 11.66
N THR A 106 -0.14 10.30 12.32
CA THR A 106 0.24 9.41 13.43
C THR A 106 -0.79 9.45 14.55
N GLY A 107 -1.44 10.60 14.79
CA GLY A 107 -2.49 10.73 15.79
C GLY A 107 -3.72 9.88 15.47
N ASP A 108 -4.16 9.87 14.20
CA ASP A 108 -5.29 9.05 13.75
C ASP A 108 -4.97 7.56 13.90
N PHE A 109 -3.75 7.15 13.51
CA PHE A 109 -3.27 5.77 13.68
C PHE A 109 -3.27 5.35 15.16
N VAL A 110 -2.67 6.14 16.04
CA VAL A 110 -2.63 5.85 17.48
C VAL A 110 -4.03 5.79 18.08
N ALA A 111 -4.91 6.72 17.70
CA ALA A 111 -6.29 6.77 18.19
C ALA A 111 -7.12 5.56 17.72
N ALA A 112 -6.92 5.09 16.48
CA ALA A 112 -7.66 3.96 15.92
C ALA A 112 -7.17 2.61 16.46
N THR A 113 -5.85 2.46 16.63
CA THR A 113 -5.22 1.15 16.88
C THR A 113 -4.82 0.93 18.34
N GLY A 114 -4.71 1.99 19.14
CA GLY A 114 -4.12 1.94 20.48
C GLY A 114 -2.62 1.66 20.50
N GLN A 115 -1.99 1.53 19.32
CA GLN A 115 -0.56 1.29 19.21
C GLN A 115 0.24 2.55 19.55
N PRO A 116 1.47 2.40 20.05
CA PRO A 116 2.33 3.54 20.31
C PRO A 116 2.72 4.26 19.01
N TRP A 117 2.98 5.57 19.11
CA TRP A 117 3.28 6.45 17.98
C TRP A 117 4.50 6.03 17.13
N TRP A 118 5.36 5.16 17.67
CA TRP A 118 6.54 4.66 16.98
C TRP A 118 6.23 3.41 16.12
N ALA A 119 5.12 2.71 16.35
CA ALA A 119 4.76 1.51 15.59
C ALA A 119 4.43 1.88 14.15
N ALA A 120 5.05 1.23 13.17
CA ALA A 120 4.88 1.57 11.76
C ALA A 120 3.49 1.17 11.22
N ALA A 121 2.97 0.06 11.74
CA ALA A 121 1.72 -0.54 11.35
C ALA A 121 1.26 -1.50 12.44
N VAL A 122 0.08 -2.07 12.25
CA VAL A 122 -0.42 -3.20 13.03
C VAL A 122 -1.30 -4.08 12.17
N THR A 123 -1.25 -5.37 12.45
CA THR A 123 -2.14 -6.38 11.90
C THR A 123 -3.09 -6.88 12.98
N HIS A 124 -4.37 -6.96 12.66
CA HIS A 124 -5.38 -7.63 13.48
C HIS A 124 -6.49 -8.20 12.60
N ASP A 125 -6.97 -9.38 12.97
CA ASP A 125 -8.00 -10.11 12.22
C ASP A 125 -7.67 -10.22 10.72
N ASN A 126 -8.45 -9.54 9.87
CA ASN A 126 -8.30 -9.49 8.42
C ASN A 126 -8.01 -8.05 7.95
N GLN A 127 -7.23 -7.31 8.74
CA GLN A 127 -6.91 -5.91 8.50
C GLN A 127 -5.45 -5.57 8.84
N ILE A 128 -4.83 -4.77 7.98
CA ILE A 128 -3.55 -4.10 8.23
C ILE A 128 -3.83 -2.60 8.32
N GLU A 129 -3.40 -1.96 9.40
CA GLU A 129 -3.49 -0.52 9.58
C GLU A 129 -2.10 0.11 9.56
N LEU A 130 -1.90 1.11 8.71
CA LEU A 130 -0.61 1.74 8.46
C LEU A 130 -0.60 3.17 8.98
N GLN A 131 0.55 3.57 9.55
CA GLN A 131 0.87 4.98 9.67
C GLN A 131 0.90 5.69 8.32
N PRO A 132 0.92 7.03 8.29
CA PRO A 132 0.98 7.79 7.05
C PRO A 132 2.11 7.32 6.13
N LEU A 133 1.78 7.06 4.86
CA LEU A 133 2.75 6.49 3.92
C LEU A 133 4.00 7.38 3.76
N GLU A 134 3.85 8.70 3.88
CA GLU A 134 4.98 9.63 3.83
C GLU A 134 5.98 9.41 4.98
N ILE A 135 5.49 9.11 6.19
CA ILE A 135 6.33 8.79 7.34
C ILE A 135 7.08 7.48 7.08
N LEU A 136 6.37 6.45 6.61
CA LEU A 136 6.97 5.15 6.32
C LEU A 136 8.02 5.23 5.20
N ARG A 137 7.78 6.06 4.18
CA ARG A 137 8.74 6.29 3.08
C ARG A 137 9.95 7.11 3.52
N SER A 138 9.74 8.18 4.26
CA SER A 138 10.85 9.05 4.70
C SER A 138 11.82 8.30 5.63
N ARG A 139 11.32 7.33 6.40
CA ARG A 139 12.12 6.38 7.18
C ARG A 139 12.72 5.23 6.36
N GLY A 140 12.30 5.05 5.11
CA GLY A 140 12.77 3.97 4.23
C GLY A 140 12.28 2.57 4.61
N VAL A 141 11.17 2.45 5.35
CA VAL A 141 10.68 1.17 5.93
C VAL A 141 9.40 0.64 5.27
N LEU A 142 8.72 1.43 4.43
CA LEU A 142 7.39 1.07 3.88
C LEU A 142 7.31 -0.34 3.30
N ASN A 143 8.28 -0.75 2.47
CA ASN A 143 8.23 -2.06 1.82
C ASN A 143 8.41 -3.21 2.81
N GLN A 144 9.35 -3.07 3.75
CA GLN A 144 9.60 -4.06 4.79
C GLN A 144 8.38 -4.17 5.71
N THR A 145 7.84 -3.03 6.18
CA THR A 145 6.61 -2.99 6.99
C THR A 145 5.46 -3.73 6.31
N LEU A 146 5.17 -3.45 5.02
CA LEU A 146 4.07 -4.14 4.33
C LEU A 146 4.26 -5.65 4.26
N ARG A 147 5.50 -6.12 4.06
CA ARG A 147 5.81 -7.56 4.01
C ARG A 147 5.74 -8.20 5.39
N HIS A 148 6.18 -7.48 6.42
CA HIS A 148 6.11 -7.89 7.83
C HIS A 148 4.67 -8.07 8.29
N GLU A 149 3.84 -7.06 8.08
CA GLU A 149 2.42 -7.11 8.43
C GLU A 149 1.68 -8.21 7.63
N TYR A 150 1.99 -8.36 6.34
CA TYR A 150 1.41 -9.46 5.57
C TYR A 150 1.85 -10.83 6.10
N ALA A 151 3.11 -11.00 6.50
CA ALA A 151 3.57 -12.24 7.11
C ALA A 151 2.81 -12.54 8.40
N HIS A 152 2.55 -11.54 9.24
CA HIS A 152 1.72 -11.68 10.45
C HIS A 152 0.32 -12.21 10.13
N THR A 153 -0.35 -11.72 9.08
CA THR A 153 -1.67 -12.25 8.70
C THR A 153 -1.66 -13.76 8.45
N ILE A 154 -0.61 -14.27 7.82
CA ILE A 154 -0.49 -15.69 7.49
C ILE A 154 -0.04 -16.51 8.70
N ILE A 155 0.85 -15.97 9.53
CA ILE A 155 1.28 -16.59 10.78
C ILE A 155 0.10 -16.76 11.73
N ASP A 156 -0.73 -15.72 11.88
CA ASP A 156 -1.93 -15.76 12.70
C ASP A 156 -2.96 -16.75 12.15
N GLN A 157 -3.17 -16.77 10.83
CA GLN A 157 -4.09 -17.71 10.19
C GLN A 157 -3.65 -19.17 10.41
N LEU A 158 -2.37 -19.49 10.19
CA LEU A 158 -1.84 -20.85 10.31
C LEU A 158 -1.77 -21.33 11.76
N SER A 159 -1.48 -20.43 12.71
CA SER A 159 -1.38 -20.75 14.13
C SER A 159 -2.70 -20.66 14.88
N HIS A 160 -3.76 -20.15 14.23
CA HIS A 160 -5.00 -19.75 14.88
C HIS A 160 -4.78 -18.73 16.02
N GLY A 161 -3.85 -17.79 15.81
CA GLY A 161 -3.47 -16.77 16.78
C GLY A 161 -2.73 -17.30 18.02
N ARG A 162 -2.12 -18.49 17.92
CA ARG A 162 -1.43 -19.15 19.05
C ARG A 162 0.09 -19.18 18.91
N ALA A 163 0.64 -18.65 17.81
CA ALA A 163 2.09 -18.57 17.65
C ALA A 163 2.73 -17.78 18.80
N PRO A 164 3.81 -18.28 19.42
CA PRO A 164 4.61 -17.47 20.32
C PRO A 164 5.09 -16.20 19.62
N ARG A 165 5.03 -15.06 20.31
CA ARG A 165 5.44 -13.76 19.75
C ARG A 165 6.86 -13.78 19.21
N TRP A 166 7.80 -14.41 19.91
CA TRP A 166 9.19 -14.47 19.43
C TRP A 166 9.30 -15.18 18.07
N LEU A 167 8.50 -16.23 17.85
CA LEU A 167 8.50 -16.99 16.61
C LEU A 167 7.79 -16.20 15.51
N ALA A 168 6.65 -15.59 15.84
CA ALA A 168 5.89 -14.75 14.91
C ALA A 168 6.70 -13.56 14.41
N GLU A 169 7.27 -12.75 15.32
CA GLU A 169 8.07 -11.57 14.95
C GLU A 169 9.35 -11.96 14.21
N GLY A 170 10.07 -12.98 14.68
CA GLY A 170 11.31 -13.43 14.04
C GLY A 170 11.09 -13.98 12.62
N LEU A 171 10.00 -14.72 12.41
CA LEU A 171 9.64 -15.27 11.12
C LEU A 171 9.11 -14.19 10.17
N ALA A 172 8.28 -13.28 10.67
CA ALA A 172 7.82 -12.12 9.91
C ALA A 172 9.00 -11.25 9.43
N ALA A 173 9.96 -10.97 10.31
CA ALA A 173 11.17 -10.23 9.96
C ALA A 173 12.04 -10.94 8.90
N HIS A 174 12.15 -12.28 8.98
CA HIS A 174 12.84 -13.09 7.98
C HIS A 174 12.17 -13.00 6.60
N ILE A 175 10.85 -13.14 6.55
CA ILE A 175 10.07 -13.05 5.31
C ILE A 175 10.13 -11.64 4.72
N ALA A 176 10.04 -10.61 5.57
CA ALA A 176 10.11 -9.22 5.18
C ALA A 176 11.49 -8.80 4.64
N GLY A 177 12.53 -9.59 4.92
CA GLY A 177 13.91 -9.31 4.52
C GLY A 177 14.60 -8.27 5.40
N GLU A 178 14.20 -8.17 6.67
CA GLU A 178 14.72 -7.19 7.64
C GLU A 178 16.07 -7.60 8.24
N GLY A 179 16.54 -8.81 7.93
CA GLY A 179 17.71 -9.42 8.53
C GLY A 179 18.98 -8.58 8.43
N ALA A 180 19.20 -7.82 7.34
CA ALA A 180 20.37 -6.97 7.20
C ALA A 180 20.40 -5.83 8.22
N LEU A 181 19.23 -5.29 8.60
CA LEU A 181 19.11 -4.24 9.62
C LEU A 181 19.21 -4.85 11.02
N LEU A 182 18.46 -5.94 11.26
CA LEU A 182 18.42 -6.60 12.56
C LEU A 182 19.76 -7.27 12.94
N ALA A 183 20.54 -7.75 11.97
CA ALA A 183 21.86 -8.34 12.23
C ALA A 183 22.93 -7.31 12.62
N GLN A 184 22.69 -6.01 12.37
CA GLN A 184 23.61 -4.94 12.80
C GLN A 184 23.43 -4.61 14.28
N GLU A 185 22.29 -4.99 14.87
CA GLU A 185 22.02 -4.75 16.27
C GLU A 185 22.90 -5.63 17.16
N LYS A 186 23.59 -4.98 18.10
CA LYS A 186 24.39 -5.68 19.10
C LYS A 186 23.46 -6.21 20.17
N VAL A 187 22.99 -7.45 20.00
CA VAL A 187 22.33 -8.20 21.08
C VAL A 187 23.41 -8.64 22.06
N THR A 188 23.68 -7.80 23.06
CA THR A 188 24.71 -8.05 24.08
C THR A 188 24.23 -8.95 25.22
N GLU A 189 22.92 -9.12 25.35
CA GLU A 189 22.28 -9.97 26.36
C GLU A 189 21.72 -11.21 25.69
N GLU A 190 22.11 -12.39 26.15
CA GLU A 190 21.46 -13.65 25.77
C GLU A 190 20.15 -13.76 26.55
N LEU A 191 19.03 -13.49 25.88
CA LEU A 191 17.70 -13.68 26.43
C LEU A 191 17.27 -15.14 26.22
N THR A 192 16.67 -15.77 27.23
CA THR A 192 15.98 -17.04 27.01
C THR A 192 14.71 -16.80 26.19
N VAL A 193 14.19 -17.83 25.54
CA VAL A 193 12.97 -17.74 24.73
C VAL A 193 11.78 -17.29 25.58
N GLU A 194 11.69 -17.73 26.82
CA GLU A 194 10.62 -17.34 27.75
C GLU A 194 10.69 -15.85 28.11
N GLU A 195 11.89 -15.33 28.34
CA GLU A 195 12.08 -13.91 28.65
C GLU A 195 11.83 -13.04 27.41
N LEU A 196 12.25 -13.52 26.24
CA LEU A 196 11.97 -12.86 24.96
C LEU A 196 10.45 -12.79 24.69
N GLU A 197 9.73 -13.90 24.86
CA GLU A 197 8.27 -13.97 24.74
C GLU A 197 7.59 -12.97 25.68
N ARG A 198 8.01 -12.96 26.95
CA ARG A 198 7.46 -12.06 27.97
C ARG A 198 7.69 -10.60 27.63
N ARG A 199 8.91 -10.22 27.22
CA ARG A 199 9.26 -8.81 26.93
C ARG A 199 8.63 -8.30 25.63
N LEU A 200 8.49 -9.16 24.61
CA LEU A 200 7.80 -8.82 23.36
C LEU A 200 6.32 -8.49 23.56
N SER A 201 5.69 -8.98 24.63
CA SER A 201 4.29 -8.68 24.91
C SER A 201 4.04 -7.19 25.20
N HIS A 202 5.01 -6.51 25.84
CA HIS A 202 4.88 -5.13 26.30
C HIS A 202 6.25 -4.43 26.30
N PRO A 203 6.81 -4.07 25.13
CA PRO A 203 8.08 -3.37 25.07
C PRO A 203 7.95 -1.95 25.66
N ALA A 204 8.92 -1.54 26.47
CA ALA A 204 8.89 -0.26 27.17
C ALA A 204 9.34 0.92 26.29
N SER A 205 10.09 0.67 25.21
CA SER A 205 10.57 1.72 24.30
C SER A 205 10.81 1.20 22.87
N PRO A 206 10.92 2.10 21.87
CA PRO A 206 11.33 1.72 20.52
C PRO A 206 12.67 0.98 20.47
N GLU A 207 13.66 1.45 21.25
CA GLU A 207 14.99 0.86 21.30
C GLU A 207 14.95 -0.54 21.91
N GLU A 208 14.10 -0.76 22.91
CA GLU A 208 13.87 -2.11 23.45
C GLU A 208 13.22 -3.01 22.40
N MET A 209 12.16 -2.53 21.73
CA MET A 209 11.49 -3.33 20.69
C MET A 209 12.47 -3.76 19.60
N HIS A 210 13.31 -2.86 19.08
CA HIS A 210 14.30 -3.20 18.06
C HIS A 210 15.28 -4.30 18.53
N LYS A 211 15.72 -4.25 19.80
CA LYS A 211 16.58 -5.30 20.37
C LYS A 211 15.85 -6.64 20.48
N LEU A 212 14.59 -6.62 20.90
CA LEU A 212 13.78 -7.84 21.01
C LEU A 212 13.52 -8.45 19.63
N TYR A 213 13.24 -7.64 18.61
CA TYR A 213 13.08 -8.11 17.23
C TYR A 213 14.38 -8.72 16.69
N ALA A 214 15.53 -8.11 16.98
CA ALA A 214 16.83 -8.65 16.59
C ALA A 214 17.11 -10.01 17.29
N ALA A 215 16.74 -10.15 18.56
CA ALA A 215 16.84 -11.42 19.29
C ALA A 215 15.91 -12.50 18.71
N ALA A 216 14.63 -12.17 18.47
CA ALA A 216 13.65 -13.05 17.84
C ALA A 216 14.09 -13.52 16.45
N TYR A 217 14.59 -12.59 15.63
CA TYR A 217 15.15 -12.91 14.33
C TYR A 217 16.34 -13.87 14.45
N LYS A 218 17.26 -13.66 15.40
CA LYS A 218 18.41 -14.54 15.63
C LYS A 218 17.98 -15.96 15.98
N GLU A 219 16.98 -16.13 16.84
CA GLU A 219 16.42 -17.45 17.20
C GLU A 219 15.81 -18.15 15.99
N VAL A 220 14.99 -17.44 15.20
CA VAL A 220 14.39 -18.00 13.98
C VAL A 220 15.47 -18.34 12.94
N GLN A 221 16.49 -17.51 12.76
CA GLN A 221 17.61 -17.84 11.88
C GLN A 221 18.35 -19.10 12.34
N GLN A 222 18.48 -19.31 13.65
CA GLN A 222 19.08 -20.53 14.16
C GLN A 222 18.23 -21.76 13.82
N LEU A 223 16.92 -21.70 14.01
CA LEU A 223 16.00 -22.77 13.62
C LEU A 223 16.02 -23.05 12.12
N ILE A 224 16.05 -22.01 11.28
CA ILE A 224 16.13 -22.17 9.83
C ILE A 224 17.45 -22.86 9.44
N ARG A 225 18.57 -22.50 10.08
CA ARG A 225 19.87 -23.16 9.83
C ARG A 225 19.88 -24.63 10.24
N THR A 226 19.22 -24.99 11.34
CA THR A 226 19.26 -26.36 11.89
C THR A 226 18.21 -27.28 11.27
N GLU A 227 17.03 -26.77 10.93
CA GLU A 227 15.85 -27.58 10.57
C GLU A 227 15.26 -27.22 9.19
N GLY A 228 15.67 -26.09 8.61
CA GLY A 228 15.11 -25.53 7.39
C GLY A 228 13.83 -24.71 7.61
N GLU A 229 13.60 -23.71 6.75
CA GLU A 229 12.45 -22.79 6.85
C GLU A 229 11.10 -23.52 6.82
N ALA A 230 10.95 -24.56 6.00
CA ALA A 230 9.73 -25.37 5.93
C ALA A 230 9.38 -26.05 7.26
N SER A 231 10.38 -26.38 8.09
CA SER A 231 10.14 -26.94 9.44
C SER A 231 9.69 -25.87 10.41
N VAL A 232 10.24 -24.65 10.31
CA VAL A 232 9.81 -23.49 11.12
C VAL A 232 8.35 -23.13 10.86
N TRP A 233 7.92 -23.10 9.60
CA TRP A 233 6.51 -22.91 9.25
C TRP A 233 5.60 -23.97 9.89
N ARG A 234 6.02 -25.23 9.90
CA ARG A 234 5.22 -26.32 10.49
C ARG A 234 5.09 -26.24 12.00
N ARG A 235 6.03 -25.58 12.69
CA ARG A 235 5.94 -25.34 14.15
C ARG A 235 4.72 -24.48 14.51
N LEU A 236 4.35 -23.52 13.65
CA LEU A 236 3.18 -22.66 13.86
C LEU A 236 1.86 -23.44 14.00
N VAL A 237 1.76 -24.62 13.40
CA VAL A 237 0.53 -25.45 13.40
C VAL A 237 0.52 -26.46 14.55
N GLN A 238 1.67 -26.73 15.16
CA GLN A 238 1.85 -27.79 16.15
C GLN A 238 1.71 -27.32 17.61
N GLU A 239 1.68 -26.01 17.84
CA GLU A 239 1.50 -25.36 19.14
C GLU A 239 0.04 -24.89 19.32
#